data_AF-A0A8X6TP13-F1
#
_entry.id   AF-A0A8X6TP13-F1
#
_cell.length_a   1.000
_cell.length_b   1.000
_cell.length_c   1.000
_cell.angle_alpha   90.00
_cell.angle_beta   90.00
_cell.angle_gamma   90.00
#
_symmetry.space_group_name_H-M   'P 1'
#
loop_
_entity.id
_entity.type
_entity.pdbx_description
1 polymer ?
#
loop_
_entity_poly.entity_id
_entity_poly.type
_entity_poly.pdbx_seq_one_letter_code
_entity_poly.pdbx_strand_id
1 'polypeptide(L)'
;MHWIVYIRSGDADWRQHFFSPSWYFEDRVVLQGNLLQQLTPEEQLGVFKGLMKDSTPTQTKSFCLSKMSTEQFEEVIKEEPLNVFIALFNWPLHLQFQEMTDRFFLLLSKKDFLCFLFDVILEKMELNSMDSDYVYLLNELWNKCPDNFKKYMDNSGVSNILKNTLKHVNNK
;
A
#
# COMPACT_ATOMS: atom_id res chain seq x y z
N MET A 1 -4.50 -15.16 -25.31
CA MET A 1 -5.14 -15.88 -24.18
C MET A 1 -4.15 -16.90 -23.56
N HIS A 2 -2.91 -16.50 -23.27
CA HIS A 2 -1.84 -17.41 -22.80
C HIS A 2 -1.51 -17.27 -21.30
N TRP A 3 -1.92 -16.19 -20.63
CA TRP A 3 -1.47 -15.85 -19.28
C TRP A 3 -2.17 -16.62 -18.15
N ILE A 4 -3.44 -17.02 -18.31
CA ILE A 4 -4.14 -17.86 -17.33
C ILE A 4 -3.45 -19.22 -17.17
N VAL A 5 -2.93 -19.76 -18.28
CA VAL A 5 -2.17 -21.02 -18.27
C VAL A 5 -0.91 -20.87 -17.41
N TYR A 6 -0.21 -19.74 -17.49
CA TYR A 6 0.98 -19.46 -16.68
C TYR A 6 0.66 -19.25 -15.19
N ILE A 7 -0.47 -18.63 -14.85
CA ILE A 7 -0.93 -18.55 -13.45
C ILE A 7 -1.21 -19.95 -12.91
N ARG A 8 -1.92 -20.78 -13.69
CA ARG A 8 -2.27 -22.15 -13.30
C ARG A 8 -1.08 -23.10 -13.26
N SER A 9 -0.02 -22.82 -14.02
CA SER A 9 1.23 -23.58 -13.99
C SER A 9 2.18 -23.13 -12.86
N GLY A 10 1.84 -22.07 -12.12
CA GLY A 10 2.69 -21.52 -11.06
C GLY A 10 3.97 -20.85 -11.56
N ASP A 11 4.05 -20.53 -12.85
CA ASP A 11 5.26 -19.97 -13.46
C ASP A 11 5.37 -18.47 -13.12
N ALA A 12 6.50 -18.01 -12.57
CA ALA A 12 6.64 -16.61 -12.13
C ALA A 12 6.58 -15.60 -13.29
N ASP A 13 6.73 -16.05 -14.53
CA ASP A 13 6.87 -15.21 -15.72
C ASP A 13 5.58 -14.49 -16.15
N TRP A 14 4.39 -14.96 -15.70
CA TRP A 14 3.13 -14.27 -16.00
C TRP A 14 3.09 -12.84 -15.44
N ARG A 15 3.86 -12.55 -14.38
CA ARG A 15 3.95 -11.23 -13.76
C ARG A 15 4.56 -10.20 -14.69
N GLN A 16 5.55 -10.60 -15.50
CA GLN A 16 6.16 -9.71 -16.50
C GLN A 16 5.15 -9.35 -17.59
N HIS A 17 4.29 -10.30 -17.99
CA HIS A 17 3.27 -10.05 -19.01
C HIS A 17 2.08 -9.24 -18.51
N PHE A 18 1.70 -9.40 -17.24
CA PHE A 18 0.58 -8.68 -16.64
C PHE A 18 0.96 -7.23 -16.25
N PHE A 19 2.25 -6.96 -15.98
CA PHE A 19 2.72 -5.67 -15.47
C PHE A 19 3.84 -5.02 -16.30
N SER A 20 4.14 -5.52 -17.52
CA SER A 20 5.19 -4.96 -18.38
C SER A 20 5.05 -3.44 -18.54
N PRO A 21 6.14 -2.65 -18.46
CA PRO A 21 6.06 -1.20 -18.35
C PRO A 21 5.53 -0.45 -19.58
N SER A 22 5.32 -1.12 -20.73
CA SER A 22 5.39 -0.43 -22.03
C SER A 22 4.09 0.15 -22.61
N TRP A 23 2.97 0.28 -21.89
CA TRP A 23 1.74 0.89 -22.45
C TRP A 23 0.93 1.72 -21.43
N TYR A 24 0.18 2.70 -21.96
CA TYR A 24 -0.53 3.80 -21.26
C TYR A 24 -1.43 3.34 -20.09
N PHE A 25 -1.55 4.18 -19.06
CA PHE A 25 -2.06 3.86 -17.72
C PHE A 25 -3.57 3.51 -17.68
N GLU A 26 -4.40 4.16 -18.50
CA GLU A 26 -5.86 3.96 -18.49
C GLU A 26 -6.28 2.61 -19.08
N ASP A 27 -5.63 2.18 -20.16
CA ASP A 27 -5.86 0.85 -20.76
C ASP A 27 -5.47 -0.27 -19.78
N ARG A 28 -4.49 -0.04 -18.89
CA ARG A 28 -4.04 -1.02 -17.90
C ARG A 28 -5.09 -1.34 -16.85
N VAL A 29 -5.79 -0.35 -16.31
CA VAL A 29 -6.79 -0.55 -15.24
C VAL A 29 -7.97 -1.38 -15.76
N VAL A 30 -8.43 -1.09 -16.97
CA VAL A 30 -9.53 -1.82 -17.63
C VAL A 30 -9.09 -3.24 -17.99
N LEU A 31 -7.90 -3.40 -18.57
CA LEU A 31 -7.37 -4.73 -18.90
C LEU A 31 -7.14 -5.57 -17.64
N GLN A 32 -6.48 -5.04 -16.61
CA GLN A 32 -6.23 -5.76 -15.35
C GLN A 32 -7.54 -6.16 -14.67
N GLY A 33 -8.56 -5.29 -14.69
CA GLY A 33 -9.89 -5.62 -14.18
C GLY A 33 -10.55 -6.79 -14.93
N ASN A 34 -10.54 -6.74 -16.26
CA ASN A 34 -11.12 -7.79 -17.11
C ASN A 34 -10.37 -9.12 -17.01
N LEU A 35 -9.07 -9.08 -16.74
CA LEU A 35 -8.25 -10.27 -16.56
C LEU A 35 -8.52 -10.89 -15.18
N LEU A 36 -8.56 -10.11 -14.11
CA LEU A 36 -8.90 -10.61 -12.76
C LEU A 36 -10.27 -11.31 -12.73
N GLN A 37 -11.26 -10.81 -13.48
CA GLN A 37 -12.59 -11.42 -13.57
C GLN A 37 -12.61 -12.82 -14.21
N GLN A 38 -11.55 -13.21 -14.93
CA GLN A 38 -11.44 -14.55 -15.53
C GLN A 38 -10.88 -15.60 -14.56
N LEU A 39 -10.41 -15.16 -13.39
CA LEU A 39 -9.82 -16.02 -12.36
C LEU A 39 -10.88 -16.42 -11.33
N THR A 40 -10.72 -17.62 -10.77
CA THR A 40 -11.46 -18.03 -9.58
C THR A 40 -11.03 -17.20 -8.35
N PRO A 41 -11.86 -17.10 -7.29
CA PRO A 41 -11.50 -16.34 -6.09
C PRO A 41 -10.18 -16.78 -5.44
N GLU A 42 -9.84 -18.07 -5.52
CA GLU A 42 -8.58 -18.62 -4.99
C GLU A 42 -7.37 -18.24 -5.86
N GLU A 43 -7.52 -18.28 -7.19
CA GLU A 43 -6.48 -17.81 -8.12
C GLU A 43 -6.24 -16.30 -7.96
N GLN A 44 -7.31 -15.51 -7.81
CA GLN A 44 -7.21 -14.07 -7.53
C GLN A 44 -6.44 -13.81 -6.24
N LEU A 45 -6.73 -14.55 -5.18
CA LEU A 45 -6.04 -14.43 -3.90
C LEU A 45 -4.53 -14.69 -4.04
N GLY A 46 -4.14 -15.73 -4.78
CA GLY A 46 -2.74 -16.02 -5.06
C GLY A 46 -2.04 -14.87 -5.81
N VAL A 47 -2.72 -14.28 -6.80
CA VAL A 47 -2.25 -13.08 -7.51
C VAL A 47 -2.07 -11.91 -6.55
N PHE A 48 -3.08 -11.61 -5.72
CA PHE A 48 -3.04 -10.51 -4.77
C PHE A 48 -1.92 -10.65 -3.74
N LYS A 49 -1.73 -11.85 -3.16
CA LYS A 49 -0.63 -12.13 -2.23
C LYS A 49 0.73 -11.95 -2.89
N GLY A 50 0.90 -12.40 -4.13
CA GLY A 50 2.13 -12.21 -4.90
C GLY A 50 2.45 -10.74 -5.14
N LEU A 51 1.45 -9.95 -5.53
CA LEU A 51 1.63 -8.53 -5.85
C LEU A 51 1.96 -7.68 -4.62
N MET A 52 1.42 -8.04 -3.45
CA MET A 52 1.76 -7.31 -2.23
C MET A 52 3.22 -7.54 -1.82
N LYS A 53 3.74 -8.75 -2.01
CA LYS A 53 5.12 -9.15 -1.70
C LYS A 53 6.16 -8.53 -2.63
N ASP A 54 5.80 -8.37 -3.90
CA ASP A 54 6.75 -7.92 -4.92
C ASP A 54 6.95 -6.39 -4.88
N SER A 55 7.97 -5.92 -5.62
CA SER A 55 8.25 -4.50 -5.86
C SER A 55 7.27 -3.86 -6.86
N THR A 56 6.02 -4.33 -6.87
CA THR A 56 4.96 -3.79 -7.71
C THR A 56 4.65 -2.35 -7.31
N PRO A 57 4.43 -1.43 -8.28
CA PRO A 57 4.10 -0.04 -7.97
C PRO A 57 2.90 0.09 -7.04
N THR A 58 2.96 1.05 -6.12
CA THR A 58 1.93 1.25 -5.10
C THR A 58 0.55 1.48 -5.70
N GLN A 59 0.45 2.19 -6.83
CA GLN A 59 -0.84 2.43 -7.52
C GLN A 59 -1.49 1.14 -8.00
N THR A 60 -0.68 0.18 -8.47
CA THR A 60 -1.17 -1.14 -8.87
C THR A 60 -1.64 -1.92 -7.64
N LYS A 61 -0.90 -1.86 -6.52
CA LYS A 61 -1.33 -2.44 -5.23
C LYS A 61 -2.68 -1.85 -4.78
N SER A 62 -2.85 -0.52 -4.83
CA SER A 62 -4.10 0.17 -4.50
C SER A 62 -5.26 -0.27 -5.41
N PHE A 63 -5.03 -0.38 -6.72
CA PHE A 63 -6.04 -0.91 -7.64
C PHE A 63 -6.46 -2.34 -7.25
N CYS A 64 -5.50 -3.23 -6.99
CA CYS A 64 -5.79 -4.60 -6.57
C CYS A 64 -6.61 -4.64 -5.28
N LEU A 65 -6.24 -3.85 -4.25
CA LEU A 65 -7.01 -3.76 -3.01
C LEU A 65 -8.47 -3.36 -3.26
N SER A 66 -8.72 -2.42 -4.18
CA SER A 66 -10.08 -2.00 -4.54
C SER A 66 -10.94 -3.10 -5.20
N LYS A 67 -10.32 -4.21 -5.63
CA LYS A 67 -10.98 -5.33 -6.29
C LYS A 67 -11.13 -6.57 -5.40
N MET A 68 -10.54 -6.57 -4.21
CA MET A 68 -10.61 -7.70 -3.30
C MET A 68 -11.99 -7.80 -2.65
N SER A 69 -12.47 -9.03 -2.44
CA SER A 69 -13.52 -9.27 -1.46
C SER A 69 -13.00 -9.02 -0.04
N THR A 70 -13.91 -8.89 0.93
CA THR A 70 -13.54 -8.75 2.34
C THR A 70 -12.71 -9.95 2.81
N GLU A 71 -13.05 -11.18 2.42
CA GLU A 71 -12.28 -12.37 2.80
C GLU A 71 -10.85 -12.33 2.23
N GLN A 72 -10.71 -11.97 0.95
CA GLN A 72 -9.40 -11.87 0.31
C GLN A 72 -8.53 -10.79 0.96
N PHE A 73 -9.12 -9.63 1.27
CA PHE A 73 -8.42 -8.55 1.95
C PHE A 73 -7.92 -9.00 3.34
N GLU A 74 -8.75 -9.68 4.12
CA GLU A 74 -8.39 -10.18 5.44
C GLU A 74 -7.24 -11.20 5.40
N GLU A 75 -7.16 -12.01 4.35
CA GLU A 75 -6.02 -12.92 4.15
C GLU A 75 -4.76 -12.18 3.74
N VAL A 76 -4.86 -11.24 2.82
CA VAL A 76 -3.71 -10.49 2.29
C VAL A 76 -3.10 -9.61 3.38
N ILE A 77 -3.90 -8.90 4.17
CA ILE A 77 -3.40 -7.99 5.22
C ILE A 77 -2.72 -8.75 6.37
N LYS A 78 -3.09 -10.00 6.63
CA LYS A 78 -2.41 -10.83 7.64
C LYS A 78 -1.00 -11.23 7.22
N GLU A 79 -0.78 -11.45 5.93
CA GLU A 79 0.53 -11.83 5.41
C GLU A 79 1.42 -10.61 5.15
N GLU A 80 0.86 -9.55 4.57
CA GLU A 80 1.62 -8.39 4.07
C GLU A 80 1.08 -7.05 4.60
N PRO A 81 0.96 -6.86 5.92
CA PRO A 81 0.29 -5.68 6.49
C PRO A 81 0.96 -4.37 6.08
N LEU A 82 2.30 -4.32 6.04
CA LEU A 82 3.04 -3.10 5.69
C LEU A 82 2.71 -2.63 4.26
N ASN A 83 2.83 -3.54 3.28
CA ASN A 83 2.54 -3.25 1.88
C ASN A 83 1.08 -2.86 1.66
N VAL A 84 0.15 -3.50 2.37
CA VAL A 84 -1.27 -3.14 2.34
C VAL A 84 -1.48 -1.72 2.88
N PHE A 85 -0.90 -1.38 4.03
CA PHE A 85 -1.07 -0.04 4.60
C PHE A 85 -0.43 1.05 3.74
N ILE A 86 0.72 0.81 3.13
CA ILE A 86 1.33 1.75 2.17
C ILE A 86 0.38 2.00 0.98
N ALA A 87 -0.24 0.95 0.45
CA ALA A 87 -1.18 1.07 -0.65
C ALA A 87 -2.51 1.73 -0.26
N LEU A 88 -3.01 1.48 0.96
CA LEU A 88 -4.19 2.15 1.50
C LEU A 88 -3.93 3.64 1.78
N PHE A 89 -2.72 3.98 2.21
CA PHE A 89 -2.34 5.36 2.49
C PHE A 89 -2.34 6.25 1.24
N ASN A 90 -2.31 5.65 0.04
CA ASN A 90 -2.32 6.37 -1.22
C ASN A 90 -3.75 6.57 -1.77
N TRP A 91 -3.94 7.67 -2.49
CA TRP A 91 -5.19 7.92 -3.20
C TRP A 91 -5.47 6.78 -4.21
N PRO A 92 -6.69 6.24 -4.30
CA PRO A 92 -7.95 6.76 -3.73
C PRO A 92 -8.39 6.14 -2.40
N LEU A 93 -7.53 5.40 -1.69
CA LEU A 93 -7.96 4.53 -0.58
C LEU A 93 -7.86 5.17 0.83
N HIS A 94 -7.72 6.50 0.90
CA HIS A 94 -7.53 7.23 2.16
C HIS A 94 -8.62 6.95 3.21
N LEU A 95 -9.88 6.85 2.79
CA LEU A 95 -10.99 6.55 3.71
C LEU A 95 -10.84 5.16 4.33
N GLN A 96 -10.46 4.17 3.52
CA GLN A 96 -10.22 2.81 3.99
C GLN A 96 -9.00 2.76 4.93
N PHE A 97 -7.97 3.56 4.66
CA PHE A 97 -6.85 3.70 5.59
C PHE A 97 -7.29 4.23 6.96
N GLN A 98 -8.15 5.26 6.98
CA GLN A 98 -8.66 5.84 8.22
C GLN A 98 -9.48 4.81 9.04
N GLU A 99 -10.35 4.05 8.38
CA GLU A 99 -11.12 2.97 8.99
C GLU A 99 -10.22 1.86 9.57
N MET A 100 -9.08 1.61 8.93
CA MET A 100 -8.12 0.56 9.31
C MET A 100 -7.04 1.04 10.29
N THR A 101 -7.02 2.33 10.65
CA THR A 101 -5.96 2.91 11.49
C THR A 101 -5.88 2.26 12.88
N ASP A 102 -7.00 1.82 13.45
CA ASP A 102 -6.98 1.15 14.76
C ASP A 102 -6.32 -0.24 14.67
N ARG A 103 -6.46 -0.91 13.52
CA ARG A 103 -5.82 -2.21 13.25
C ARG A 103 -4.34 -2.06 12.87
N PHE A 104 -3.95 -0.89 12.38
CA PHE A 104 -2.58 -0.57 11.98
C PHE A 104 -1.56 -0.93 13.06
N PHE A 105 -1.78 -0.45 14.29
CA PHE A 105 -0.86 -0.68 15.41
C PHE A 105 -0.96 -2.08 16.02
N LEU A 106 -2.00 -2.85 15.68
CA LEU A 106 -2.15 -4.26 16.07
C LEU A 106 -1.42 -5.20 15.11
N LEU A 107 -1.36 -4.84 13.83
CA LEU A 107 -0.80 -5.68 12.77
C LEU A 107 0.66 -5.37 12.46
N LEU A 108 1.12 -4.14 12.71
CA LEU A 108 2.50 -3.74 12.43
C LEU A 108 3.37 -3.76 13.68
N SER A 109 4.61 -4.22 13.52
CA SER A 109 5.63 -4.00 14.52
C SER A 109 6.09 -2.54 14.53
N LYS A 110 6.79 -2.12 15.59
CA LYS A 110 7.40 -0.79 15.65
C LYS A 110 8.40 -0.55 14.50
N LYS A 111 9.09 -1.62 14.07
CA LYS A 111 10.01 -1.55 12.93
C LYS A 111 9.24 -1.36 11.63
N ASP A 112 8.13 -2.05 11.44
CA ASP A 112 7.31 -1.89 10.22
C ASP A 112 6.67 -0.51 10.18
N PHE A 113 6.25 0.03 11.33
CA PHE A 113 5.77 1.41 11.40
C PHE A 113 6.87 2.43 11.03
N LEU A 114 8.12 2.20 11.48
CA LEU A 114 9.25 3.03 11.08
C LEU A 114 9.46 2.98 9.56
N CYS A 115 9.45 1.78 8.98
CA CYS A 115 9.57 1.58 7.54
C CYS A 115 8.43 2.28 6.78
N PHE A 116 7.18 2.10 7.22
CA PHE A 116 6.02 2.77 6.67
C PHE A 116 6.20 4.30 6.62
N LEU A 117 6.61 4.90 7.74
CA LEU A 117 6.82 6.35 7.80
C LEU A 117 7.93 6.79 6.84
N PHE A 118 9.02 6.04 6.74
CA PHE A 118 10.08 6.34 5.78
C PHE A 118 9.57 6.25 4.34
N ASP A 119 8.91 5.16 3.97
CA ASP A 119 8.44 4.94 2.60
C ASP A 119 7.47 6.05 2.19
N VAL A 120 6.49 6.36 3.04
CA VAL A 120 5.51 7.42 2.78
C VAL A 120 6.15 8.81 2.75
N ILE A 121 7.02 9.14 3.70
CA ILE A 121 7.63 10.48 3.75
C ILE A 121 8.59 10.66 2.57
N LEU A 122 9.46 9.68 2.29
CA LEU A 122 10.42 9.76 1.19
C LEU A 122 9.73 9.82 -0.16
N GLU A 123 8.76 8.92 -0.42
CA GLU A 123 8.01 8.91 -1.69
C GLU A 123 7.35 10.27 -1.95
N LYS A 124 6.72 10.87 -0.93
CA LYS A 124 6.00 12.14 -1.09
C LYS A 124 6.92 13.36 -1.12
N MET A 125 8.04 13.34 -0.39
CA MET A 125 9.04 14.41 -0.45
C MET A 125 9.77 14.44 -1.79
N GLU A 126 10.20 13.29 -2.32
CA GLU A 126 10.87 13.21 -3.63
C GLU A 126 9.99 13.71 -4.76
N LEU A 127 8.69 13.43 -4.69
CA LEU A 127 7.73 13.82 -5.72
C LEU A 127 7.18 15.24 -5.55
N ASN A 128 7.58 15.99 -4.51
CA ASN A 128 6.93 17.25 -4.10
C ASN A 128 5.38 17.14 -4.04
N SER A 129 4.88 15.92 -3.79
CA SER A 129 3.45 15.58 -3.88
C SER A 129 2.76 15.53 -2.52
N MET A 130 3.42 16.11 -1.51
CA MET A 130 2.86 16.22 -0.17
C MET A 130 1.79 17.31 -0.14
N ASP A 131 0.59 16.93 -0.55
CA ASP A 131 -0.60 17.75 -0.43
C ASP A 131 -1.13 17.79 1.02
N SER A 132 -2.15 18.64 1.23
CA SER A 132 -2.80 18.79 2.53
C SER A 132 -3.42 17.50 3.04
N ASP A 133 -3.88 16.63 2.16
CA ASP A 133 -4.60 15.42 2.52
C ASP A 133 -3.64 14.38 3.11
N TYR A 134 -2.46 14.20 2.50
CA TYR A 134 -1.41 13.33 3.06
C TYR A 134 -0.91 13.83 4.41
N VAL A 135 -0.75 15.14 4.58
CA VAL A 135 -0.34 15.72 5.88
C VAL A 135 -1.41 15.50 6.94
N TYR A 136 -2.67 15.71 6.58
CA TYR A 136 -3.79 15.43 7.46
C TYR A 136 -3.81 13.95 7.89
N LEU A 137 -3.64 13.01 6.97
CA LEU A 137 -3.59 11.57 7.27
C LEU A 137 -2.40 11.20 8.18
N LEU A 138 -1.20 11.73 7.90
CA LEU A 138 -0.03 11.49 8.75
C LEU A 138 -0.25 12.05 10.16
N ASN A 139 -0.87 13.23 10.27
CA ASN A 139 -1.18 13.84 11.56
C ASN A 139 -2.19 13.01 12.35
N GLU A 140 -3.26 12.55 11.71
CA GLU A 140 -4.26 11.67 12.33
C GLU A 140 -3.65 10.35 12.80
N LEU A 141 -2.84 9.71 11.95
CA LEU A 141 -2.11 8.49 12.30
C LEU A 141 -1.17 8.71 13.49
N TRP A 142 -0.43 9.82 13.50
CA TRP A 142 0.48 10.15 14.58
C TRP A 142 -0.25 10.46 15.90
N ASN A 143 -1.41 11.11 15.83
CA ASN A 143 -2.22 11.40 17.02
C ASN A 143 -2.72 10.11 17.67
N LYS A 144 -3.17 9.13 16.86
CA LYS A 144 -3.59 7.81 17.32
C LYS A 144 -2.44 6.86 17.67
N CYS A 145 -1.20 7.21 17.31
CA CYS A 145 -0.03 6.36 17.55
C CYS A 145 0.22 6.12 19.05
N PRO A 146 0.30 4.84 19.49
CA PRO A 146 0.58 4.49 20.88
C PRO A 146 1.93 5.01 21.38
N ASP A 147 2.01 5.36 22.66
CA ASP A 147 3.22 5.96 23.27
C ASP A 147 4.47 5.08 23.13
N ASN A 148 4.32 3.76 23.17
CA ASN A 148 5.44 2.83 23.00
C ASN A 148 5.98 2.79 21.56
N PHE A 149 5.20 3.16 20.55
CA PHE A 149 5.65 3.40 19.18
C PHE A 149 6.31 4.78 19.08
N LYS A 150 5.68 5.84 19.61
CA LYS A 150 6.26 7.20 19.63
C LYS A 150 7.67 7.22 20.26
N LYS A 151 7.83 6.60 21.42
CA LYS A 151 9.14 6.47 22.10
C LYS A 151 10.18 5.73 21.25
N TYR A 152 9.76 4.71 20.51
CA TYR A 152 10.67 4.01 19.61
C TYR A 152 11.11 4.91 18.44
N MET A 153 10.20 5.72 17.90
CA MET A 153 10.49 6.69 16.83
C MET A 153 11.38 7.85 17.28
N ASP A 154 11.25 8.29 18.54
CA ASP A 154 12.14 9.31 19.10
C ASP A 154 13.59 8.79 19.16
N ASN A 155 13.77 7.53 19.54
CA ASN A 155 15.09 6.88 19.59
C ASN A 155 15.70 6.63 18.20
N SER A 156 14.89 6.54 17.14
CA SER A 156 15.38 6.38 15.76
C SER A 156 15.64 7.71 15.05
N GLY A 157 15.30 8.84 15.67
CA GLY A 157 15.44 10.19 15.08
C GLY A 157 14.33 10.56 14.07
N VAL A 158 13.44 9.64 13.69
CA VAL A 158 12.39 9.87 12.70
C VAL A 158 11.29 10.79 13.18
N SER A 159 11.04 10.82 14.49
CA SER A 159 10.11 11.77 15.11
C SER A 159 10.43 13.23 14.75
N ASN A 160 11.71 13.58 14.61
CA ASN A 160 12.12 14.93 14.21
C ASN A 160 11.83 15.19 12.73
N ILE A 161 12.06 14.20 11.85
CA ILE A 161 11.74 14.28 10.42
C ILE A 161 10.23 14.50 10.27
N LEU A 162 9.40 13.65 10.90
CA LEU A 162 7.95 13.76 10.86
C LEU A 162 7.46 15.12 11.36
N LYS A 163 7.98 15.60 12.50
CA LYS A 163 7.62 16.94 13.04
C LYS A 163 7.99 18.06 12.08
N ASN A 164 9.14 17.99 11.41
CA ASN A 164 9.57 19.00 10.45
C ASN A 164 8.68 18.99 9.20
N THR A 165 8.36 17.79 8.70
CA THR A 165 7.44 17.58 7.57
C THR A 165 6.05 18.15 7.87
N LEU A 166 5.48 17.84 9.05
CA LEU A 166 4.18 18.37 9.47
C LEU A 166 4.19 19.90 9.65
N LYS A 167 5.31 20.49 10.09
CA LYS A 167 5.45 21.96 10.24
C LYS A 167 5.59 22.70 8.91
N HIS A 168 6.29 22.13 7.93
CA HIS A 168 6.53 22.79 6.64
C HIS A 168 5.26 22.97 5.81
N VAL A 169 4.27 22.10 5.98
CA VAL A 169 3.01 22.19 5.23
C VAL A 169 2.01 23.14 5.90
N ASN A 170 2.02 23.27 7.23
CA ASN A 170 1.15 24.22 7.94
C ASN A 170 1.55 25.71 7.77
N ASN A 171 2.72 26.00 7.20
CA ASN A 171 3.24 27.35 6.98
C ASN A 171 3.22 27.78 5.49
N LYS A 172 2.59 27.01 4.61
CA LYS A 172 2.31 27.38 3.21
C LYS A 172 0.84 27.72 3.06
#